data_AF-A0A819P4C8-F1
#
_entry.id   AF-A0A819P4C8-F1
#
_cell.length_a   1.000
_cell.length_b   1.000
_cell.length_c   1.000
_cell.angle_alpha   90.00
_cell.angle_beta   90.00
_cell.angle_gamma   90.00
#
_symmetry.space_group_name_H-M   'P 1'
#
loop_
_entity.id
_entity.type
_entity.pdbx_description
1 polymer ?
#
loop_
_entity_poly.entity_id
_entity_poly.type
_entity_poly.pdbx_seq_one_letter_code
_entity_poly.pdbx_strand_id
1 'polypeptide(L)' 'MMISSIISNSQPRSVAVGDVNNDNQMDIVVANSGTNTIGIFLS' A
#
# COMPACT_ATOMS: atom_id res chain seq x y z
N MET A 1 -27.33 1.19 -5.53
CA MET A 1 -26.90 2.56 -5.88
C MET A 1 -25.39 2.60 -5.73
N MET A 2 -24.64 2.60 -6.84
CA MET A 2 -23.17 2.69 -6.80
C MET A 2 -22.77 4.15 -6.59
N ILE A 3 -22.03 4.42 -5.52
CA ILE A 3 -21.18 5.60 -5.44
C ILE A 3 -19.79 5.06 -5.75
N SER A 4 -19.35 5.22 -7.01
CA SER A 4 -17.93 5.06 -7.34
C SER A 4 -17.19 6.19 -6.65
N SER A 5 -16.72 5.95 -5.42
CA SER A 5 -15.85 6.90 -4.74
C SER A 5 -14.57 7.03 -5.56
N ILE A 6 -14.36 8.23 -6.09
CA ILE A 6 -13.21 8.66 -6.88
C ILE A 6 -11.96 8.81 -5.98
N ILE A 7 -11.71 7.89 -5.05
CA ILE A 7 -10.40 7.79 -4.40
C ILE A 7 -9.46 6.95 -5.26
N SER A 8 -9.32 7.31 -6.54
CA SER A 8 -8.54 6.53 -7.52
C SER A 8 -7.43 7.35 -8.16
N ASN A 9 -6.81 8.29 -7.43
CA ASN A 9 -5.52 8.86 -7.84
C ASN A 9 -4.35 8.03 -7.29
N SER A 10 -4.52 6.71 -7.15
CA SER A 10 -3.41 5.83 -6.75
C SER A 10 -2.37 5.82 -7.88
N GLN A 11 -1.16 6.26 -7.57
CA GLN A 11 0.02 6.14 -8.45
C GLN A 11 1.14 5.46 -7.64
N PRO A 12 1.12 4.13 -7.51
CA PRO A 12 2.20 3.39 -6.87
C PRO A 12 3.50 3.64 -7.62
N ARG A 13 4.55 4.07 -6.89
CA ARG A 13 5.88 4.35 -7.47
C ARG A 13 6.95 3.37 -7.07
N SER A 14 6.80 2.74 -5.92
CA SER A 14 7.79 1.81 -5.40
C SER A 14 7.12 0.74 -4.56
N VAL A 15 7.72 -0.45 -4.58
CA VAL A 15 7.38 -1.58 -3.73
C VAL A 15 8.65 -2.05 -3.03
N ALA A 16 8.52 -2.40 -1.75
CA ALA A 16 9.55 -3.04 -0.96
C ALA A 16 8.96 -4.27 -0.26
N VAL A 17 9.81 -5.23 0.03
CA VAL A 17 9.46 -6.46 0.75
C VAL A 17 10.40 -6.58 1.95
N GLY A 18 9.85 -6.82 3.13
CA GLY A 18 10.58 -6.94 4.39
C GLY A 18 9.68 -7.42 5.52
N ASP A 19 10.25 -7.98 6.57
CA ASP A 19 9.52 -8.21 7.83
C ASP A 19 9.37 -6.85 8.55
N VAL A 20 8.19 -6.26 8.50
CA VAL A 20 7.91 -4.90 9.00
C VAL A 20 7.28 -4.94 10.39
N ASN A 21 6.55 -6.01 10.73
CA ASN A 21 5.87 -6.17 12.01
C ASN A 21 6.62 -7.10 13.01
N ASN A 22 7.76 -7.67 12.61
CA ASN A 22 8.60 -8.61 13.37
C ASN A 22 7.92 -9.95 13.68
N ASP A 23 7.12 -10.49 12.77
CA ASP A 23 6.47 -11.80 12.94
C ASP A 23 7.23 -12.96 12.25
N ASN A 24 8.39 -12.67 11.64
CA ASN A 24 9.20 -13.57 10.81
C ASN A 24 8.54 -13.97 9.47
N GLN A 25 7.51 -13.25 9.03
CA GLN A 25 6.92 -13.36 7.71
C GLN A 25 7.27 -12.12 6.88
N MET A 26 7.24 -12.26 5.55
CA MET A 26 7.58 -11.15 4.67
C MET A 26 6.33 -10.30 4.40
N ASP A 27 6.41 -9.01 4.69
CA ASP A 27 5.38 -8.03 4.40
C ASP A 27 5.66 -7.29 3.08
N ILE A 28 4.63 -6.62 2.56
CA ILE A 28 4.72 -5.76 1.38
C ILE A 28 4.42 -4.31 1.77
N VAL A 29 5.30 -3.40 1.36
CA VAL A 29 5.12 -1.95 1.51
C VAL A 29 5.04 -1.30 0.14
N VAL A 30 4.01 -0.46 -0.06
CA VAL A 30 3.77 0.26 -1.31
C VAL A 30 3.76 1.76 -1.07
N ALA A 31 4.65 2.48 -1.74
CA ALA A 31 4.66 3.95 -1.75
C ALA A 31 3.77 4.47 -2.88
N ASN A 32 2.75 5.26 -2.52
CA ASN A 32 1.78 5.81 -3.45
C ASN A 32 1.94 7.33 -3.57
N SER A 33 2.50 7.81 -4.68
CA SER A 33 2.72 9.25 -4.87
C SER A 33 1.48 10.01 -5.31
N GLY A 34 0.47 9.32 -5.84
CA GLY A 34 -0.73 10.00 -6.33
C GLY A 34 -1.70 10.35 -5.21
N THR A 35 -1.62 9.62 -4.08
CA THR A 35 -2.39 9.91 -2.87
C THR A 35 -1.53 10.35 -1.69
N ASN A 36 -0.20 10.41 -1.84
CA ASN A 36 0.76 10.63 -0.76
C ASN A 36 0.56 9.68 0.44
N THR A 37 0.26 8.40 0.17
CA THR A 37 0.06 7.38 1.21
C THR A 37 1.07 6.25 1.11
N ILE A 38 1.21 5.52 2.21
CA ILE A 38 1.92 4.24 2.27
C ILE A 38 0.87 3.16 2.56
N GLY A 39 0.85 2.12 1.74
CA GLY A 39 0.08 0.90 2.01
C GLY A 39 1.01 -0.18 2.57
N ILE A 40 0.55 -0.90 3.59
CA ILE A 40 1.27 -2.03 4.18
C ILE A 40 0.33 -3.22 4.17
N PHE A 41 0.80 -4.34 3.62
CA PHE A 41 0.12 -5.62 3.70
C PHE A 41 0.94 -6.53 4.62
N LEU A 42 0.33 -6.88 5.76
CA LEU A 42 0.93 -7.73 6.78
C LEU A 42 0.47 -9.17 6.58
N SER A 43 1.36 -10.12 6.88
CA SER A 43 1.04 -11.56 6.89
C SER A 43 0.47 -12.04 8.24
#